data_AF-A0A143X3N2-F1
#
_entry.id   AF-A0A143X3N2-F1
#
_cell.length_a   1.000
_cell.length_b   1.000
_cell.length_c   1.000
_cell.angle_alpha   90.00
_cell.angle_beta   90.00
_cell.angle_gamma   90.00
#
_symmetry.space_group_name_H-M   'P 1'
#
loop_
_entity.id
_entity.type
_entity.pdbx_description
1 polymer ?
#
loop_
_entity_poly.entity_id
_entity_poly.type
_entity_poly.pdbx_seq_one_letter_code
_entity_poly.pdbx_strand_id
1 'polypeptide(L)'
;MKKEYVMVALGLLIGSILGSLMLYLVPEQQTSTLYYNQVGLYSSQENASQAASQLESAGFEHYIVHKEDQYYLIANFTFEQSDNAEVTTALQNAGLSVVAKEVSCPSDLSIDDPDALIDYLESR
;
A
#
# COMPACT_ATOMS: atom_id res chain seq x y z
N MET A 1 -53.36 -21.69 -15.72
CA MET A 1 -52.11 -21.69 -14.94
C MET A 1 -52.45 -21.35 -13.50
N LYS A 2 -51.98 -22.14 -12.51
CA LYS A 2 -52.30 -21.93 -11.09
C LYS A 2 -51.60 -20.65 -10.61
N LYS A 3 -52.33 -19.79 -9.89
CA LYS A 3 -51.87 -18.47 -9.38
C LYS A 3 -50.54 -18.55 -8.62
N GLU A 4 -50.24 -19.72 -8.07
CA GLU A 4 -49.01 -20.08 -7.36
C GLU A 4 -47.75 -19.94 -8.24
N TYR A 5 -47.81 -20.32 -9.52
CA TYR A 5 -46.67 -20.17 -10.44
C TYR A 5 -46.37 -18.71 -10.78
N VAL A 6 -47.40 -17.86 -10.81
CA VAL A 6 -47.24 -16.42 -11.06
C VAL A 6 -46.55 -15.74 -9.88
N MET A 7 -46.89 -16.14 -8.65
CA MET A 7 -46.24 -15.63 -7.43
C MET A 7 -44.75 -16.01 -7.35
N VAL A 8 -44.42 -17.26 -7.70
CA VAL A 8 -43.02 -17.73 -7.73
C VAL A 8 -42.21 -17.03 -8.82
N ALA A 9 -42.79 -16.87 -10.02
CA ALA A 9 -42.12 -16.16 -11.12
C ALA A 9 -41.88 -14.67 -10.80
N LEU A 10 -42.84 -14.02 -10.13
CA LEU A 10 -42.70 -12.62 -9.71
C LEU A 10 -41.62 -12.46 -8.64
N GLY A 11 -41.55 -13.39 -7.68
CA GLY A 11 -40.52 -13.41 -6.64
C GLY A 11 -39.11 -13.57 -7.22
N LEU A 12 -38.94 -14.44 -8.22
CA LEU A 12 -37.65 -14.60 -8.92
C LEU A 12 -37.27 -13.35 -9.73
N LEU A 13 -38.23 -12.70 -10.38
CA LEU A 13 -37.98 -11.46 -11.12
C LEU A 13 -37.55 -10.32 -10.19
N ILE A 14 -38.25 -10.12 -9.07
CA ILE A 14 -37.93 -9.08 -8.09
C ILE A 14 -36.57 -9.36 -7.43
N GLY A 15 -36.31 -10.63 -7.07
CA GLY A 15 -35.03 -11.04 -6.49
C GLY A 15 -33.85 -10.80 -7.43
N SER A 16 -34.00 -11.10 -8.73
CA SER A 16 -32.97 -10.84 -9.73
C SER A 16 -32.73 -9.35 -9.95
N ILE A 17 -33.78 -8.53 -9.98
CA ILE A 17 -33.64 -7.07 -10.12
C ILE A 17 -32.93 -6.46 -8.91
N LEU A 18 -33.31 -6.87 -7.69
CA LEU A 18 -32.65 -6.44 -6.45
C LEU A 18 -31.19 -6.90 -6.37
N GLY A 19 -30.91 -8.15 -6.77
CA GLY A 19 -29.54 -8.69 -6.79
C GLY A 19 -28.64 -7.96 -7.79
N SER A 20 -29.13 -7.71 -9.01
CA SER A 20 -28.39 -6.92 -9.99
C SER A 20 -28.22 -5.46 -9.56
N LEU A 21 -29.25 -4.83 -8.98
CA LEU A 21 -29.14 -3.47 -8.45
C LEU A 21 -28.08 -3.40 -7.35
N MET A 22 -28.02 -4.38 -6.45
CA MET A 22 -27.02 -4.41 -5.39
C MET A 22 -25.59 -4.48 -5.93
N LEU A 23 -25.35 -5.24 -7.01
CA LEU A 23 -24.04 -5.33 -7.65
C LEU A 23 -23.62 -4.01 -8.33
N TYR A 24 -24.56 -3.20 -8.82
CA TYR A 24 -24.26 -1.88 -9.38
C TYR A 24 -23.93 -0.81 -8.33
N LEU A 25 -24.32 -1.02 -7.07
CA LEU A 25 -24.06 -0.07 -5.97
C LEU A 25 -22.76 -0.34 -5.20
N VAL A 26 -22.06 -1.44 -5.48
CA VAL A 26 -20.76 -1.70 -4.86
C VAL A 26 -19.68 -1.02 -5.69
N PRO A 27 -19.04 0.07 -5.21
CA PRO A 27 -17.88 0.61 -5.90
C PRO A 27 -16.75 -0.43 -5.88
N GLU A 28 -16.18 -0.74 -7.05
CA GLU A 28 -14.92 -1.48 -7.10
C GLU A 28 -13.84 -0.62 -6.44
N GLN A 29 -13.34 -1.04 -5.27
CA GLN A 29 -12.15 -0.43 -4.69
C GLN A 29 -10.95 -0.81 -5.57
N GLN A 30 -10.51 0.12 -6.40
CA GLN A 30 -9.28 -0.03 -7.17
C GLN A 30 -8.08 -0.01 -6.22
N THR A 31 -7.32 -1.10 -6.22
CA THR A 31 -6.11 -1.26 -5.41
C THR A 31 -4.87 -1.20 -6.30
N SER A 32 -3.84 -0.51 -5.83
CA SER A 32 -2.50 -0.46 -6.42
C SER A 32 -1.49 -1.22 -5.52
N THR A 33 -0.35 -1.60 -6.08
CA THR A 33 0.75 -2.22 -5.31
C THR A 33 1.85 -1.20 -5.08
N LEU A 34 2.05 -0.79 -3.84
CA LEU A 34 3.16 0.07 -3.43
C LEU A 34 4.37 -0.80 -3.10
N TYR A 35 5.50 -0.50 -3.74
CA TYR A 35 6.80 -1.09 -3.47
C TYR A 35 7.68 -0.11 -2.71
N TYR A 36 8.39 -0.58 -1.69
CA TYR A 36 9.28 0.25 -0.89
C TYR A 36 10.47 -0.53 -0.36
N ASN A 37 11.57 0.18 -0.16
CA ASN A 37 12.83 -0.39 0.31
C ASN A 37 13.09 -0.04 1.76
N GLN A 38 12.99 -1.01 2.66
CA GLN A 38 13.34 -0.82 4.07
C GLN A 38 14.83 -1.08 4.29
N VAL A 39 15.54 -0.10 4.84
CA VAL A 39 16.99 -0.16 5.11
C VAL A 39 17.33 -0.29 6.58
N GLY A 40 16.35 -0.12 7.48
CA GLY A 40 16.58 -0.28 8.92
C GLY A 40 15.30 -0.46 9.74
N LEU A 41 15.47 -0.95 10.96
CA LEU A 41 14.45 -1.06 11.98
C LEU A 41 15.06 -0.65 13.32
N TYR A 42 14.47 0.35 13.97
CA TYR A 42 15.03 0.96 15.18
C TYR A 42 13.97 1.02 16.28
N SER A 43 14.41 0.85 17.53
CA SER A 43 13.58 1.01 18.72
C SER A 43 13.54 2.44 19.27
N SER A 44 14.33 3.35 18.69
CA SER A 44 14.42 4.76 19.10
C SER A 44 14.40 5.65 17.87
N GLN A 45 13.60 6.71 17.94
CA GLN A 45 13.53 7.74 16.90
C GLN A 45 14.89 8.36 16.64
N GLU A 46 15.68 8.62 17.68
CA GLU A 46 17.01 9.25 17.54
C GLU A 46 17.95 8.40 16.68
N ASN A 47 17.93 7.08 16.87
CA ASN A 47 18.75 6.16 16.08
C ASN A 47 18.27 6.10 14.62
N ALA A 48 16.95 6.12 14.41
CA ALA A 48 16.38 6.17 13.06
C ALA A 48 16.77 7.47 12.34
N SER A 49 16.70 8.63 13.04
CA SER A 49 17.12 9.92 12.50
C SER A 49 18.62 9.99 12.19
N GLN A 50 19.48 9.39 13.03
CA GLN A 50 20.92 9.33 12.73
C GLN A 50 21.19 8.49 11.47
N ALA A 51 20.52 7.36 11.30
CA ALA A 51 20.65 6.53 10.12
C ALA A 51 20.04 7.19 8.86
N ALA A 52 18.94 7.91 9.01
CA ALA A 52 18.35 8.75 7.97
C ALA A 52 19.34 9.79 7.43
N SER A 53 20.05 10.51 8.31
CA SER A 53 21.09 11.46 7.89
C SER A 53 22.25 10.80 7.15
N GLN A 54 22.56 9.53 7.43
CA GLN A 54 23.58 8.78 6.68
C GLN A 54 23.11 8.43 5.26
N LEU A 55 21.84 8.07 5.09
CA LEU A 55 21.24 7.83 3.76
C LEU A 55 21.21 9.11 2.94
N GLU A 56 20.80 10.23 3.56
CA GLU A 56 20.78 11.53 2.92
C GLU A 56 22.20 11.94 2.47
N SER A 57 23.21 11.70 3.32
CA SER A 57 24.61 11.93 2.97
C SER A 57 25.11 11.05 1.83
N ALA A 58 24.53 9.86 1.65
CA ALA A 58 24.79 8.96 0.54
C ALA A 58 23.99 9.31 -0.73
N GLY A 59 23.14 10.34 -0.68
CA GLY A 59 22.34 10.83 -1.81
C GLY A 59 21.04 10.07 -2.04
N PHE A 60 20.56 9.33 -1.03
CA PHE A 60 19.28 8.64 -1.08
C PHE A 60 18.21 9.41 -0.32
N GLU A 61 16.99 9.39 -0.85
CA GLU A 61 15.82 9.82 -0.10
C GLU A 61 15.58 8.88 1.09
N HIS A 62 14.89 9.39 2.10
CA HIS A 62 14.57 8.61 3.28
C HIS A 62 13.24 9.04 3.89
N TYR A 63 12.55 8.08 4.47
CA TYR A 63 11.27 8.23 5.14
C TYR A 63 11.30 7.40 6.43
N ILE A 64 10.81 7.95 7.53
CA ILE A 64 10.71 7.24 8.80
C ILE A 64 9.23 6.94 9.04
N VAL A 65 8.89 5.66 9.08
CA VAL A 65 7.54 5.16 9.37
C VAL A 65 7.53 4.62 10.81
N HIS A 66 6.60 5.10 11.63
CA HIS A 66 6.44 4.64 13.01
C HIS A 66 5.27 3.67 13.15
N LYS A 67 5.57 2.43 13.51
CA LYS A 67 4.56 1.38 13.68
C LYS A 67 4.91 0.49 14.87
N GLU A 68 3.92 0.25 15.74
CA GLU A 68 4.04 -0.65 16.90
C GLU A 68 5.28 -0.37 17.79
N ASP A 69 5.51 0.90 18.13
CA ASP A 69 6.69 1.37 18.90
C ASP A 69 8.04 1.14 18.21
N GLN A 70 8.05 0.89 16.90
CA GLN A 70 9.25 0.72 16.09
C GLN A 70 9.32 1.77 14.97
N TYR A 71 10.53 2.17 14.63
CA TYR A 71 10.83 3.15 13.59
C TYR A 71 11.48 2.42 12.40
N TYR A 72 10.74 2.36 11.29
CA TYR A 72 11.17 1.77 10.04
C TYR A 72 11.80 2.85 9.18
N LEU A 73 13.02 2.63 8.72
CA LEU A 73 13.69 3.53 7.80
C LEU A 73 13.53 3.01 6.38
N ILE A 74 12.83 3.79 5.55
CA ILE A 74 12.50 3.48 4.17
C ILE A 74 13.30 4.41 3.26
N ALA A 75 13.89 3.90 2.19
CA ALA A 75 14.74 4.65 1.28
C ALA A 75 14.01 5.13 0.00
N ASN A 76 12.88 4.52 -0.37
CA ASN A 76 12.06 4.99 -1.48
C ASN A 76 10.64 4.41 -1.44
N PHE A 77 9.73 5.08 -2.16
CA PHE A 77 8.42 4.57 -2.55
C PHE A 77 8.34 4.49 -4.09
N THR A 78 7.66 3.48 -4.62
CA THR A 78 7.32 3.41 -6.06
C THR A 78 6.14 2.49 -6.30
N PHE A 79 5.39 2.73 -7.36
CA PHE A 79 4.34 1.83 -7.85
C PHE A 79 4.83 0.91 -8.97
N GLU A 80 6.10 1.05 -9.37
CA GLU A 80 6.73 0.26 -10.41
C GLU A 80 7.78 -0.71 -9.84
N GLN A 81 7.61 -1.99 -10.13
CA GLN A 81 8.51 -3.04 -9.62
C GLN A 81 9.94 -2.90 -10.15
N SER A 82 10.12 -2.46 -11.42
CA SER A 82 11.46 -2.26 -12.00
C SER A 82 12.24 -1.22 -11.23
N ASP A 83 11.62 -0.08 -10.94
CA ASP A 83 12.24 1.03 -10.23
C ASP A 83 12.65 0.62 -8.82
N ASN A 84 11.79 -0.16 -8.15
CA ASN A 84 12.12 -0.68 -6.83
C ASN A 84 13.35 -1.59 -6.86
N ALA A 85 13.46 -2.46 -7.87
CA ALA A 85 14.60 -3.36 -8.04
C ALA A 85 15.91 -2.61 -8.36
N GLU A 86 15.84 -1.54 -9.16
CA GLU A 86 16.98 -0.68 -9.45
C GLU A 86 17.49 0.03 -8.18
N VAL A 87 16.59 0.63 -7.41
CA VAL A 87 16.94 1.27 -6.13
C VAL A 87 17.47 0.25 -5.12
N THR A 88 16.86 -0.95 -5.04
CA THR A 88 17.34 -2.05 -4.20
C THR A 88 18.81 -2.37 -4.52
N THR A 89 19.13 -2.49 -5.81
CA THR A 89 20.48 -2.80 -6.28
C THR A 89 21.45 -1.66 -5.95
N ALA A 90 21.03 -0.40 -6.13
CA ALA A 90 21.83 0.76 -5.78
C ALA A 90 22.16 0.82 -4.28
N LEU A 91 21.17 0.54 -3.42
CA LEU A 91 21.35 0.48 -1.96
C LEU A 91 22.29 -0.66 -1.55
N GLN A 92 22.13 -1.85 -2.15
CA GLN A 92 23.02 -2.99 -1.90
C GLN A 92 24.46 -2.71 -2.36
N ASN A 93 24.63 -2.06 -3.51
CA ASN A 93 25.95 -1.64 -4.01
C ASN A 93 26.61 -0.59 -3.12
N ALA A 94 25.82 0.25 -2.44
CA ALA A 94 26.29 1.16 -1.41
C ALA A 94 26.66 0.44 -0.09
N GLY A 95 26.51 -0.88 -0.02
CA GLY A 95 26.81 -1.70 1.16
C GLY A 95 25.71 -1.66 2.22
N LEU A 96 24.52 -1.17 1.88
CA LEU A 96 23.38 -1.09 2.81
C LEU A 96 22.58 -2.41 2.81
N SER A 97 22.15 -2.82 4.00
CA SER A 97 21.22 -3.93 4.14
C SER A 97 19.81 -3.46 3.83
N VAL A 98 19.24 -3.90 2.72
CA VAL A 98 17.90 -3.51 2.27
C VAL A 98 16.95 -4.71 2.20
N VAL A 99 15.69 -4.47 2.54
CA VAL A 99 14.57 -5.40 2.42
C VAL A 99 13.50 -4.74 1.55
N ALA A 100 13.36 -5.23 0.33
CA ALA A 100 12.27 -4.83 -0.57
C ALA A 100 10.94 -5.41 -0.07
N LYS A 101 9.92 -4.56 0.03
CA LYS A 101 8.58 -4.92 0.49
C LYS A 101 7.54 -4.38 -0.49
N GLU A 102 6.41 -5.07 -0.54
CA GLU A 102 5.24 -4.67 -1.31
C GLU A 102 4.00 -4.65 -0.41
N VAL A 103 3.10 -3.70 -0.65
CA VAL A 103 1.82 -3.62 0.04
C VAL A 103 0.73 -3.23 -0.95
N SER A 104 -0.38 -3.95 -0.91
CA SER A 104 -1.60 -3.54 -1.61
C SER A 104 -2.20 -2.34 -0.88
N CYS A 105 -2.47 -1.28 -1.63
CA CYS A 105 -2.92 0.02 -1.13
C CYS A 105 -4.01 0.63 -2.04
N PRO A 106 -4.78 1.60 -1.54
CA PRO A 106 -5.72 2.36 -2.36
C PRO A 106 -5.03 3.04 -3.55
N SER A 107 -5.69 3.03 -4.71
CA SER A 107 -5.15 3.59 -5.96
C SER A 107 -5.11 5.12 -6.03
N ASP A 108 -5.73 5.80 -5.07
CA ASP A 108 -5.72 7.26 -4.90
C ASP A 108 -4.45 7.78 -4.22
N LEU A 109 -3.59 6.90 -3.69
CA LEU A 109 -2.30 7.30 -3.13
C LEU A 109 -1.31 7.64 -4.24
N SER A 110 -0.54 8.72 -4.05
CA SER A 110 0.47 9.19 -4.99
C SER A 110 1.86 9.17 -4.37
N ILE A 111 2.90 8.95 -5.20
CA ILE A 111 4.31 9.10 -4.79
C ILE A 111 4.62 10.56 -4.47
N ASP A 112 3.91 11.50 -5.09
CA ASP A 112 4.08 12.94 -4.86
C ASP A 112 3.60 13.39 -3.47
N ASP A 113 2.86 12.53 -2.76
CA ASP A 113 2.39 12.75 -1.39
C ASP A 113 2.96 11.66 -0.46
N PRO A 114 4.24 11.76 -0.07
CA PRO A 114 4.90 10.76 0.76
C PRO A 114 4.29 10.68 2.16
N ASP A 115 3.71 11.76 2.68
CA ASP A 115 3.08 11.77 4.00
C ASP A 115 1.84 10.86 4.01
N ALA A 116 1.00 10.91 2.97
CA ALA A 116 -0.14 10.00 2.82
C ALA A 116 0.29 8.52 2.72
N LEU A 117 1.43 8.24 2.08
CA LEU A 117 1.99 6.90 2.00
C LEU A 117 2.51 6.41 3.36
N ILE A 118 3.18 7.30 4.12
CA ILE A 118 3.64 7.03 5.48
C ILE A 118 2.45 6.72 6.38
N ASP A 119 1.45 7.60 6.43
CA ASP A 119 0.23 7.42 7.23
C ASP A 119 -0.46 6.10 6.89
N TYR A 120 -0.53 5.75 5.61
CA TYR A 120 -1.07 4.47 5.18
C TYR A 120 -0.26 3.29 5.76
N LEU A 121 1.07 3.33 5.67
CA LEU A 121 1.94 2.27 6.19
C LEU A 121 1.90 2.15 7.71
N GLU A 122 1.75 3.26 8.43
CA GLU A 122 1.58 3.26 9.89
C GLU A 122 0.24 2.66 10.34
N SER A 123 -0.80 2.80 9.50
CA SER A 123 -2.14 2.27 9.79
C SER A 123 -2.31 0.75 9.57
N ARG A 124 -1.37 0.12 8.86
CA ARG A 124 -1.38 -1.32 8.54
C ARG A 124 -0.72 -2.12 9.64
#